data_AF-A0A4R8WGP4-F1
#
_entry.id   AF-A0A4R8WGP4-F1
#
_cell.length_a   1.000
_cell.length_b   1.000
_cell.length_c   1.000
_cell.angle_alpha   90.00
_cell.angle_beta   90.00
_cell.angle_gamma   90.00
#
_symmetry.space_group_name_H-M   'P 1'
#
loop_
_entity.id
_entity.type
_entity.pdbx_description
1 polymer ?
#
loop_
_entity_poly.entity_id
_entity_poly.type
_entity_poly.pdbx_seq_one_letter_code
_entity_poly.pdbx_strand_id
1 'polypeptide(L)'
;MSSEKPTESAKPRLNLMFSNLELVIAVLLGLVSIATAYASFQAALYDSQMAGAYTKGSTQSTEAESLYLEANQQFLEDTQVWNRLAELDIEKDSTDAAIAADATGKYDTLTFQAVSTDFAAAIARADAENTADATVYHSPLDDEEYQSTLFGGYSETQAKSVATISQGDEYNSLSDRLTLNTVLMSISLFLLGIAALVRQFKVQLVLMSTGVVIFLAAAALTAMIPYVGL
;
A
#
# COMPACT_ATOMS: atom_id res chain seq x y z
N MET A 1 84.50 -29.93 -38.51
CA MET A 1 83.59 -28.81 -38.19
C MET A 1 82.32 -28.97 -39.00
N SER A 2 81.28 -29.54 -38.41
CA SER A 2 79.93 -29.51 -38.98
C SER A 2 78.99 -29.21 -37.82
N SER A 3 78.54 -27.96 -37.77
CA SER A 3 77.66 -27.42 -36.73
C SER A 3 76.23 -27.85 -37.04
N GLU A 4 75.67 -28.70 -36.19
CA GLU A 4 74.23 -28.92 -36.10
C GLU A 4 73.59 -27.64 -35.54
N LYS A 5 72.63 -27.06 -36.27
CA LYS A 5 71.75 -26.01 -35.76
C LYS A 5 70.54 -26.69 -35.10
N PRO A 6 70.14 -26.29 -33.87
CA PRO A 6 68.92 -26.80 -33.28
C PRO A 6 67.71 -26.20 -34.01
N THR A 7 66.79 -27.06 -34.44
CA THR A 7 65.48 -26.66 -34.94
C THR A 7 64.66 -26.04 -33.80
N GLU A 8 64.45 -24.73 -33.91
CA GLU A 8 63.63 -23.94 -33.00
C GLU A 8 62.16 -24.38 -33.13
N SER A 9 61.65 -25.04 -32.09
CA SER A 9 60.25 -25.46 -32.00
C SER A 9 59.35 -24.23 -31.89
N ALA A 10 58.61 -23.93 -32.95
CA ALA A 10 57.61 -22.88 -32.95
C ALA A 10 56.50 -23.20 -31.92
N LYS A 11 56.41 -22.42 -30.83
CA LYS A 11 55.29 -22.47 -29.88
C LYS A 11 53.98 -22.15 -30.61
N PRO A 12 52.88 -22.88 -30.33
CA PRO A 12 51.63 -22.72 -31.06
C PRO A 12 50.97 -21.38 -30.67
N ARG A 13 50.76 -20.51 -31.68
CA ARG A 13 50.08 -19.21 -31.57
C ARG A 13 48.55 -19.33 -31.46
N LEU A 14 48.05 -20.26 -30.65
CA LEU A 14 46.61 -20.44 -30.43
C LEU A 14 46.07 -19.74 -29.16
N ASN A 15 46.92 -19.12 -28.33
CA ASN A 15 46.58 -18.80 -26.94
C ASN A 15 46.22 -17.33 -26.63
N LEU A 16 46.16 -16.44 -27.63
CA LEU A 16 45.88 -15.01 -27.39
C LEU A 16 44.38 -14.67 -27.44
N MET A 17 43.60 -15.31 -28.31
CA MET A 17 42.15 -15.06 -28.42
C MET A 17 41.37 -15.62 -27.23
N PHE A 18 41.73 -16.82 -26.74
CA PHE A 18 41.11 -17.43 -25.56
C PHE A 18 41.43 -16.64 -24.29
N SER A 19 42.66 -16.14 -24.15
CA SER A 19 43.07 -15.30 -23.00
C SER A 19 42.26 -14.00 -22.89
N ASN A 20 41.99 -13.33 -24.02
CA ASN A 20 41.18 -12.12 -24.04
C ASN A 20 39.70 -12.40 -23.72
N LEU A 21 39.16 -13.54 -24.16
CA LEU A 21 37.76 -13.88 -23.96
C LEU A 21 37.47 -14.32 -22.52
N GLU A 22 38.39 -15.07 -21.90
CA GLU A 22 38.33 -15.40 -20.47
C GLU A 22 38.33 -14.14 -19.60
N LEU A 23 39.19 -13.16 -19.92
CA LEU A 23 39.20 -11.87 -19.24
C LEU A 23 37.87 -11.12 -19.38
N VAL A 24 37.29 -11.10 -20.59
CA VAL A 24 35.99 -10.46 -20.83
C VAL A 24 34.88 -11.14 -20.02
N ILE A 25 34.84 -12.47 -19.99
CA ILE A 25 33.84 -13.22 -19.19
C ILE A 25 34.03 -12.92 -17.70
N ALA A 26 35.27 -12.87 -17.21
CA ALA A 26 35.56 -12.54 -15.81
C ALA A 26 35.08 -11.13 -15.43
N VAL A 27 35.29 -10.14 -16.30
CA VAL A 27 34.79 -8.78 -16.11
C VAL A 27 33.26 -8.75 -16.13
N LEU A 28 32.62 -9.43 -17.08
CA LEU A 28 31.16 -9.53 -17.16
C LEU A 28 30.57 -10.17 -15.90
N LEU A 29 31.18 -11.24 -15.38
CA LEU A 29 30.76 -11.87 -14.12
C LEU A 29 30.82 -10.87 -12.95
N GLY A 30 31.89 -10.07 -12.86
CA GLY A 30 32.01 -9.02 -11.84
C GLY A 30 30.91 -7.96 -11.97
N LEU A 31 30.64 -7.49 -13.18
CA LEU A 31 29.60 -6.49 -13.45
C LEU A 31 28.20 -7.01 -13.11
N VAL A 32 27.87 -8.23 -13.54
CA VAL A 32 26.58 -8.84 -13.26
C VAL A 32 26.42 -9.04 -11.75
N SER A 33 27.49 -9.45 -11.05
CA SER A 33 27.47 -9.62 -9.58
C SER A 33 27.15 -8.30 -8.84
N ILE A 34 27.78 -7.20 -9.24
CA ILE A 34 27.51 -5.86 -8.68
C ILE A 34 26.07 -5.44 -8.94
N ALA A 35 25.59 -5.62 -10.18
CA ALA A 35 24.21 -5.28 -10.54
C ALA A 35 23.18 -6.13 -9.78
N THR A 36 23.50 -7.42 -9.56
CA THR A 36 22.67 -8.35 -8.78
C THR A 36 22.59 -7.91 -7.33
N ALA A 37 23.73 -7.54 -6.73
CA ALA A 37 23.78 -7.02 -5.37
C ALA A 37 22.96 -5.73 -5.23
N TYR A 38 23.05 -4.82 -6.20
CA TYR A 38 22.26 -3.60 -6.23
C TYR A 38 20.76 -3.87 -6.32
N ALA A 39 20.32 -4.73 -7.26
CA ALA A 39 18.91 -5.08 -7.41
C ALA A 39 18.33 -5.72 -6.14
N SER A 40 19.06 -6.66 -5.53
CA SER A 40 18.68 -7.29 -4.26
C SER A 40 18.58 -6.30 -3.09
N PHE A 41 19.50 -5.34 -3.01
CA PHE A 41 19.46 -4.30 -1.98
C PHE A 41 18.24 -3.40 -2.13
N GLN A 42 17.97 -2.93 -3.36
CA GLN A 42 16.78 -2.12 -3.63
C GLN A 42 15.48 -2.89 -3.37
N ALA A 43 15.43 -4.20 -3.69
CA ALA A 43 14.27 -5.04 -3.39
C ALA A 43 13.99 -5.06 -1.88
N ALA A 44 15.03 -5.27 -1.06
CA ALA A 44 14.90 -5.30 0.38
C ALA A 44 14.44 -3.95 0.98
N LEU A 45 14.86 -2.82 0.40
CA LEU A 45 14.38 -1.50 0.84
C LEU A 45 12.89 -1.31 0.53
N TYR A 46 12.45 -1.69 -0.67
CA TYR A 46 11.02 -1.64 -1.02
C TYR A 46 10.19 -2.58 -0.15
N ASP A 47 10.69 -3.78 0.14
CA ASP A 47 10.06 -4.75 1.05
C ASP A 47 9.88 -4.15 2.47
N SER A 48 10.89 -3.45 2.96
CA SER A 48 10.80 -2.75 4.25
C SER A 48 9.76 -1.62 4.25
N GLN A 49 9.69 -0.84 3.16
CA GLN A 49 8.69 0.23 3.03
C GLN A 49 7.27 -0.33 2.90
N MET A 50 7.09 -1.42 2.15
CA MET A 50 5.85 -2.18 2.06
C MET A 50 5.39 -2.65 3.45
N ALA A 51 6.28 -3.27 4.22
CA ALA A 51 5.95 -3.75 5.56
C ALA A 51 5.54 -2.61 6.50
N GLY A 52 6.23 -1.46 6.41
CA GLY A 52 5.86 -0.25 7.14
C GLY A 52 4.49 0.31 6.74
N ALA A 53 4.21 0.37 5.44
CA ALA A 53 2.94 0.83 4.90
C ALA A 53 1.77 -0.08 5.34
N TYR A 54 1.91 -1.41 5.24
CA TYR A 54 0.87 -2.33 5.69
C TYR A 54 0.65 -2.29 7.21
N THR A 55 1.72 -2.18 8.00
CA THR A 55 1.58 -2.04 9.46
C THR A 55 0.81 -0.77 9.80
N LYS A 56 1.19 0.36 9.18
CA LYS A 56 0.52 1.65 9.39
C LYS A 56 -0.93 1.62 8.92
N GLY A 57 -1.18 1.08 7.74
CA GLY A 57 -2.52 0.92 7.16
C GLY A 57 -3.43 0.05 8.01
N SER A 58 -2.91 -1.06 8.55
CA SER A 58 -3.65 -1.94 9.47
C SER A 58 -3.99 -1.23 10.77
N THR A 59 -3.06 -0.49 11.37
CA THR A 59 -3.32 0.29 12.59
C THR A 59 -4.41 1.34 12.33
N GLN A 60 -4.33 2.06 11.21
CA GLN A 60 -5.36 3.03 10.81
C GLN A 60 -6.72 2.37 10.56
N SER A 61 -6.75 1.14 10.02
CA SER A 61 -8.01 0.39 9.84
C SER A 61 -8.65 0.06 11.18
N THR A 62 -7.87 -0.41 12.14
CA THR A 62 -8.34 -0.69 13.50
C THR A 62 -8.82 0.58 14.21
N GLU A 63 -8.11 1.69 14.05
CA GLU A 63 -8.53 3.00 14.57
C GLU A 63 -9.85 3.45 13.94
N ALA A 64 -10.00 3.33 12.61
CA ALA A 64 -11.23 3.64 11.91
C ALA A 64 -12.40 2.79 12.42
N GLU A 65 -12.21 1.48 12.60
CA GLU A 65 -13.22 0.59 13.19
C GLU A 65 -13.62 1.03 14.60
N SER A 66 -12.65 1.42 15.43
CA SER A 66 -12.94 1.95 16.78
C SER A 66 -13.79 3.21 16.72
N LEU A 67 -13.43 4.17 15.85
CA LEU A 67 -14.20 5.40 15.65
C LEU A 67 -15.62 5.13 15.14
N TYR A 68 -15.77 4.17 14.23
CA TYR A 68 -17.09 3.75 13.74
C TYR A 68 -17.95 3.16 14.86
N LEU A 69 -17.38 2.30 15.71
CA LEU A 69 -18.12 1.69 16.81
C LEU A 69 -18.54 2.73 17.86
N GLU A 70 -17.67 3.68 18.18
CA GLU A 70 -17.98 4.81 19.08
C GLU A 70 -19.10 5.68 18.50
N ALA A 71 -18.96 6.11 17.25
CA ALA A 71 -19.99 6.90 16.55
C ALA A 71 -21.32 6.15 16.45
N ASN A 72 -21.29 4.85 16.14
CA ASN A 72 -22.49 4.03 16.05
C ASN A 72 -23.14 3.82 17.43
N GLN A 73 -22.37 3.73 18.51
CA GLN A 73 -22.93 3.69 19.86
C GLN A 73 -23.66 4.99 20.18
N GLN A 74 -23.06 6.14 19.91
CA GLN A 74 -23.70 7.45 20.11
C GLN A 74 -24.95 7.59 19.25
N PHE A 75 -24.89 7.21 17.97
CA PHE A 75 -26.04 7.25 17.06
C PHE A 75 -27.22 6.40 17.58
N LEU A 76 -26.94 5.21 18.13
CA LEU A 76 -27.97 4.35 18.72
C LEU A 76 -28.55 4.91 20.02
N GLU A 77 -27.74 5.60 20.82
CA GLU A 77 -28.21 6.33 22.01
C GLU A 77 -29.12 7.49 21.59
N ASP A 78 -28.68 8.32 20.66
CA ASP A 78 -29.44 9.47 20.14
C ASP A 78 -30.75 9.02 19.47
N THR A 79 -30.74 7.88 18.76
CA THR A 79 -31.95 7.27 18.18
C THR A 79 -32.96 6.88 19.26
N GLN A 80 -32.50 6.32 20.39
CA GLN A 80 -33.38 5.97 21.51
C GLN A 80 -33.94 7.22 22.19
N VAL A 81 -33.08 8.22 22.42
CA VAL A 81 -33.49 9.52 22.98
C VAL A 81 -34.52 10.17 22.07
N TRP A 82 -34.29 10.19 20.76
CA TRP A 82 -35.20 10.75 19.77
C TRP A 82 -36.57 10.10 19.77
N ASN A 83 -36.61 8.76 19.73
CA ASN A 83 -37.87 8.03 19.79
C ASN A 83 -38.65 8.37 21.07
N ARG A 84 -37.94 8.49 22.20
CA ARG A 84 -38.58 8.85 23.46
C ARG A 84 -39.06 10.30 23.49
N LEU A 85 -38.32 11.23 22.90
CA LEU A 85 -38.73 12.63 22.76
C LEU A 85 -39.97 12.74 21.87
N ALA A 86 -40.01 12.01 20.74
CA ALA A 86 -41.16 11.99 19.85
C ALA A 86 -42.42 11.44 20.53
N GLU A 87 -42.31 10.37 21.32
CA GLU A 87 -43.43 9.87 22.15
C GLU A 87 -43.94 10.94 23.13
N LEU A 88 -43.02 11.60 23.84
CA LEU A 88 -43.36 12.63 24.81
C LEU A 88 -43.96 13.87 24.15
N ASP A 89 -43.53 14.20 22.93
CA ASP A 89 -44.07 15.33 22.18
C ASP A 89 -45.53 15.11 21.80
N ILE A 90 -45.88 13.88 21.40
CA ILE A 90 -47.28 13.49 21.18
C ILE A 90 -48.09 13.56 22.49
N GLU A 91 -47.53 13.11 23.62
CA GLU A 91 -48.22 13.14 24.93
C GLU A 91 -48.45 14.57 25.45
N LYS A 92 -47.61 15.54 25.08
CA LYS A 92 -47.79 16.97 25.43
C LYS A 92 -49.07 17.56 24.86
N ASP A 93 -49.56 17.03 23.74
CA ASP A 93 -50.81 17.44 23.11
C ASP A 93 -52.06 16.72 23.67
N SER A 94 -51.91 15.96 24.76
CA SER A 94 -53.01 15.26 25.42
C SER A 94 -54.10 16.22 25.93
N THR A 95 -55.36 15.80 25.83
CA THR A 95 -56.50 16.55 26.39
C THR A 95 -56.56 16.50 27.93
N ASP A 96 -55.80 15.61 28.56
CA ASP A 96 -55.65 15.56 30.02
C ASP A 96 -54.49 16.45 30.46
N ALA A 97 -54.81 17.53 31.18
CA ALA A 97 -53.84 18.53 31.62
C ALA A 97 -52.73 17.97 32.53
N ALA A 98 -53.00 16.91 33.31
CA ALA A 98 -51.99 16.31 34.18
C ALA A 98 -50.97 15.50 33.36
N ILE A 99 -51.44 14.77 32.34
CA ILE A 99 -50.59 14.01 31.41
C ILE A 99 -49.73 14.97 30.58
N ALA A 100 -50.33 16.01 30.01
CA ALA A 100 -49.62 16.99 29.20
C ALA A 100 -48.51 17.72 29.99
N ALA A 101 -48.78 18.08 31.25
CA ALA A 101 -47.81 18.74 32.12
C ALA A 101 -46.64 17.80 32.52
N ASP A 102 -46.94 16.55 32.85
CA ASP A 102 -45.92 15.54 33.17
C ASP A 102 -45.04 15.22 31.95
N ALA A 103 -45.64 15.07 30.77
CA ALA A 103 -44.92 14.86 29.51
C ALA A 103 -43.98 16.02 29.16
N THR A 104 -44.44 17.27 29.35
CA THR A 104 -43.60 18.47 29.15
C THR A 104 -42.37 18.44 30.07
N GLY A 105 -42.56 18.16 31.36
CA GLY A 105 -41.44 18.10 32.31
C GLY A 105 -40.44 16.99 31.98
N LYS A 106 -40.92 15.83 31.52
CA LYS A 106 -40.06 14.72 31.07
C LYS A 106 -39.31 15.06 29.78
N TYR A 107 -39.97 15.71 28.83
CA TYR A 107 -39.38 16.16 27.57
C TYR A 107 -38.22 17.12 27.83
N ASP A 108 -38.45 18.15 28.65
CA ASP A 108 -37.44 19.15 28.98
C ASP A 108 -36.26 18.53 29.73
N THR A 109 -36.54 17.63 30.67
CA THR A 109 -35.50 16.90 31.43
C THR A 109 -34.65 16.02 30.51
N LEU A 110 -35.28 15.26 29.62
CA LEU A 110 -34.57 14.36 28.71
C LEU A 110 -33.74 15.14 27.69
N THR A 111 -34.29 16.24 27.16
CA THR A 111 -33.56 17.15 26.26
C THR A 111 -32.33 17.72 26.94
N PHE A 112 -32.45 18.18 28.20
CA PHE A 112 -31.33 18.74 28.94
C PHE A 112 -30.24 17.71 29.28
N GLN A 113 -30.63 16.47 29.57
CA GLN A 113 -29.70 15.45 30.08
C GLN A 113 -29.04 14.59 29.00
N ALA A 114 -29.73 14.33 27.89
CA ALA A 114 -29.35 13.26 26.96
C ALA A 114 -29.17 13.72 25.52
N VAL A 115 -29.54 14.96 25.17
CA VAL A 115 -29.33 15.48 23.82
C VAL A 115 -27.99 16.22 23.76
N SER A 116 -27.07 15.72 22.95
CA SER A 116 -25.78 16.36 22.70
C SER A 116 -25.95 17.69 21.95
N THR A 117 -24.92 18.54 21.96
CA THR A 117 -24.97 19.84 21.26
C THR A 117 -25.18 19.67 19.75
N ASP A 118 -24.53 18.67 19.16
CA ASP A 118 -24.59 18.41 17.73
C ASP A 118 -25.95 17.82 17.34
N PHE A 119 -26.49 16.93 18.19
CA PHE A 119 -27.82 16.39 17.98
C PHE A 119 -28.93 17.43 18.19
N ALA A 120 -28.78 18.34 19.16
CA ALA A 120 -29.70 19.46 19.35
C ALA A 120 -29.72 20.40 18.12
N ALA A 121 -28.57 20.65 17.51
CA ALA A 121 -28.49 21.43 16.27
C ALA A 121 -29.19 20.71 15.10
N ALA A 122 -29.05 19.40 15.01
CA ALA A 122 -29.74 18.57 14.02
C ALA A 122 -31.26 18.60 14.19
N ILE A 123 -31.75 18.48 15.44
CA ILE A 123 -33.17 18.61 15.79
C ILE A 123 -33.70 19.98 15.34
N ALA A 124 -33.01 21.07 15.68
CA ALA A 124 -33.44 22.42 15.31
C ALA A 124 -33.52 22.63 13.79
N ARG A 125 -32.61 22.03 13.01
CA ARG A 125 -32.65 22.08 11.54
C ARG A 125 -33.81 21.25 10.99
N ALA A 126 -33.98 20.02 11.46
CA ALA A 126 -35.07 19.15 11.06
C ALA A 126 -36.44 19.80 11.35
N ASP A 127 -36.61 20.43 12.51
CA ASP A 127 -37.84 21.15 12.85
C ASP A 127 -38.12 22.33 11.91
N ALA A 128 -37.08 23.08 11.53
CA ALA A 128 -37.19 24.17 10.58
C ALA A 128 -37.59 23.68 9.17
N GLU A 129 -37.02 22.56 8.73
CA GLU A 129 -37.36 21.92 7.45
C GLU A 129 -38.79 21.38 7.44
N ASN A 130 -39.19 20.64 8.48
CA ASN A 130 -40.54 20.11 8.66
C ASN A 130 -41.60 21.22 8.74
N THR A 131 -41.25 22.39 9.29
CA THR A 131 -42.13 23.57 9.31
C THR A 131 -42.27 24.20 7.93
N ALA A 132 -41.19 24.21 7.14
CA ALA A 132 -41.17 24.79 5.80
C ALA A 132 -41.88 23.90 4.76
N ASP A 133 -41.78 22.58 4.90
CA ASP A 133 -42.43 21.61 4.02
C ASP A 133 -43.05 20.46 4.82
N ALA A 134 -44.37 20.53 5.02
CA ALA A 134 -45.13 19.49 5.74
C ALA A 134 -45.40 18.23 4.89
N THR A 135 -44.93 18.17 3.64
CA THR A 135 -45.17 17.01 2.75
C THR A 135 -44.11 15.93 2.88
N VAL A 136 -42.95 16.28 3.43
CA VAL A 136 -41.83 15.37 3.67
C VAL A 136 -41.44 15.47 5.14
N TYR A 137 -41.23 14.33 5.79
CA TYR A 137 -40.71 14.32 7.16
C TYR A 137 -39.19 14.19 7.12
N HIS A 138 -38.52 15.18 7.68
CA HIS A 138 -37.08 15.27 7.86
C HIS A 138 -36.73 14.80 9.27
N SER A 139 -35.99 13.70 9.36
CA SER A 139 -35.48 13.17 10.64
C SER A 139 -34.17 13.86 11.00
N PRO A 140 -33.96 14.29 12.26
CA PRO A 140 -32.67 14.82 12.68
C PRO A 140 -31.54 13.79 12.63
N LEU A 141 -31.89 12.49 12.64
CA LEU A 141 -30.93 11.40 12.47
C LEU A 141 -30.37 11.32 11.04
N ASP A 142 -31.08 11.86 10.04
CA ASP A 142 -30.65 11.87 8.64
C ASP A 142 -29.90 13.17 8.25
N ASP A 143 -29.70 14.08 9.21
CA ASP A 143 -29.02 15.35 9.00
C ASP A 143 -27.55 15.14 8.60
N GLU A 144 -27.16 15.68 7.45
CA GLU A 144 -25.82 15.47 6.88
C GLU A 144 -24.69 16.00 7.77
N GLU A 145 -24.90 17.14 8.45
CA GLU A 145 -23.89 17.74 9.32
C GLU A 145 -23.69 16.93 10.60
N TYR A 146 -24.77 16.38 11.16
CA TYR A 146 -24.74 15.46 12.29
C TYR A 146 -24.06 14.14 11.91
N GLN A 147 -24.43 13.55 10.78
CA GLN A 147 -23.79 12.34 10.25
C GLN A 147 -22.29 12.57 9.99
N SER A 148 -21.92 13.72 9.44
CA SER A 148 -20.51 14.09 9.24
C SER A 148 -19.78 14.30 10.56
N THR A 149 -20.43 14.87 11.58
CA THR A 149 -19.81 15.06 12.89
C THR A 149 -19.54 13.72 13.57
N LEU A 150 -20.48 12.78 13.50
CA LEU A 150 -20.33 11.44 14.07
C LEU A 150 -19.32 10.58 13.31
N PHE A 151 -19.50 10.45 11.99
CA PHE A 151 -18.77 9.48 11.18
C PHE A 151 -17.62 10.07 10.37
N GLY A 152 -17.39 11.38 10.42
CA GLY A 152 -16.33 12.05 9.68
C GLY A 152 -14.94 11.55 10.06
N GLY A 153 -14.69 11.37 11.36
CA GLY A 153 -13.42 10.82 11.85
C GLY A 153 -13.14 9.40 11.35
N TYR A 154 -14.18 8.54 11.33
CA TYR A 154 -14.12 7.21 10.72
C TYR A 154 -13.78 7.31 9.23
N SER A 155 -14.56 8.10 8.47
CA SER A 155 -14.41 8.22 7.02
C SER A 155 -13.01 8.70 6.62
N GLU A 156 -12.50 9.73 7.30
CA GLU A 156 -11.15 10.26 7.07
C GLU A 156 -10.06 9.22 7.38
N THR A 157 -10.18 8.54 8.51
CA THR A 157 -9.18 7.55 8.95
C THR A 157 -9.19 6.30 8.07
N GLN A 158 -10.38 5.86 7.65
CA GLN A 158 -10.54 4.75 6.71
C GLN A 158 -9.94 5.09 5.35
N ALA A 159 -10.17 6.30 4.83
CA ALA A 159 -9.57 6.76 3.58
C ALA A 159 -8.04 6.80 3.66
N LYS A 160 -7.47 7.26 4.79
CA LYS A 160 -6.02 7.22 5.05
C LYS A 160 -5.47 5.79 5.09
N SER A 161 -6.20 4.88 5.72
CA SER A 161 -5.83 3.46 5.76
C SER A 161 -5.74 2.87 4.34
N VAL A 162 -6.78 3.05 3.53
CA VAL A 162 -6.83 2.55 2.15
C VAL A 162 -5.70 3.14 1.30
N ALA A 163 -5.46 4.45 1.40
CA ALA A 163 -4.38 5.10 0.66
C ALA A 163 -2.99 4.57 1.08
N THR A 164 -2.79 4.32 2.39
CA THR A 164 -1.52 3.80 2.91
C THR A 164 -1.30 2.34 2.48
N ILE A 165 -2.34 1.52 2.49
CA ILE A 165 -2.27 0.13 2.00
C ILE A 165 -1.96 0.11 0.49
N SER A 166 -2.64 0.96 -0.29
CA SER A 166 -2.37 1.08 -1.73
C SER A 166 -0.93 1.51 -2.02
N GLN A 167 -0.34 2.35 -1.18
CA GLN A 167 1.09 2.68 -1.28
C GLN A 167 1.97 1.46 -0.98
N GLY A 168 1.59 0.63 -0.02
CA GLY A 168 2.23 -0.66 0.26
C GLY A 168 2.19 -1.62 -0.95
N ASP A 169 1.07 -1.67 -1.66
CA ASP A 169 0.92 -2.48 -2.89
C ASP A 169 1.88 -2.03 -3.99
N GLU A 170 2.07 -0.72 -4.16
CA GLU A 170 3.04 -0.16 -5.11
C GLU A 170 4.48 -0.58 -4.76
N TYR A 171 4.87 -0.46 -3.48
CA TYR A 171 6.18 -0.91 -3.02
C TYR A 171 6.39 -2.41 -3.19
N ASN A 172 5.36 -3.23 -2.91
CA ASN A 172 5.41 -4.66 -3.13
C ASN A 172 5.70 -4.97 -4.61
N SER A 173 4.96 -4.32 -5.53
CA SER A 173 5.16 -4.53 -6.97
C SER A 173 6.57 -4.16 -7.43
N LEU A 174 7.15 -3.08 -6.90
CA LEU A 174 8.53 -2.68 -7.23
C LEU A 174 9.56 -3.67 -6.66
N SER A 175 9.36 -4.14 -5.42
CA SER A 175 10.19 -5.18 -4.79
C SER A 175 10.18 -6.49 -5.59
N ASP A 176 9.00 -6.96 -5.99
CA ASP A 176 8.84 -8.19 -6.77
C ASP A 176 9.56 -8.12 -8.12
N ARG A 177 9.47 -6.97 -8.80
CA ARG A 177 10.16 -6.75 -10.07
C ARG A 177 11.68 -6.76 -9.91
N LEU A 178 12.21 -6.17 -8.84
CA LEU A 178 13.65 -6.21 -8.53
C LEU A 178 14.11 -7.63 -8.19
N THR A 179 13.31 -8.37 -7.42
CA THR A 179 13.56 -9.77 -7.09
C THR A 179 13.61 -10.64 -8.35
N LEU A 180 12.67 -10.45 -9.27
CA LEU A 180 12.69 -11.11 -10.58
C LEU A 180 13.97 -10.77 -11.36
N ASN A 181 14.38 -9.50 -11.39
CA ASN A 181 15.59 -9.09 -12.09
C ASN A 181 16.86 -9.71 -11.46
N THR A 182 16.92 -9.86 -10.14
CA THR A 182 18.00 -10.60 -9.44
C THR A 182 18.06 -12.06 -9.90
N VAL A 183 16.92 -12.72 -10.08
CA VAL A 183 16.87 -14.10 -10.61
C VAL A 183 17.39 -14.14 -12.05
N LEU A 184 16.99 -13.20 -12.91
CA LEU A 184 17.50 -13.10 -14.28
C LEU A 184 19.01 -12.88 -14.32
N MET A 185 19.55 -12.00 -13.46
CA MET A 185 20.99 -11.78 -13.36
C MET A 185 21.73 -13.01 -12.83
N SER A 186 21.12 -13.78 -11.92
CA SER A 186 21.69 -15.05 -11.44
C SER A 186 21.78 -16.10 -12.56
N ILE A 187 20.77 -16.18 -13.44
CA ILE A 187 20.81 -17.01 -14.65
C ILE A 187 21.94 -16.54 -15.57
N SER A 188 22.12 -15.23 -15.75
CA SER A 188 23.25 -14.69 -16.53
C SER A 188 24.61 -15.06 -15.92
N LEU A 189 24.78 -14.90 -14.60
CA LEU A 189 25.99 -15.32 -13.88
C LEU A 189 26.30 -16.79 -14.11
N PHE A 190 25.28 -17.64 -14.02
CA PHE A 190 25.43 -19.07 -14.26
C PHE A 190 25.88 -19.38 -15.69
N LEU A 191 25.23 -18.78 -16.71
CA LEU A 191 25.59 -18.99 -18.12
C LEU A 191 27.01 -18.50 -18.41
N LEU A 192 27.41 -17.33 -17.89
CA LEU A 192 28.75 -16.79 -18.02
C LEU A 192 29.78 -17.66 -17.28
N GLY A 193 29.43 -18.18 -16.10
CA GLY A 193 30.26 -19.10 -15.33
C GLY A 193 30.54 -20.42 -16.07
N ILE A 194 29.52 -21.00 -16.72
CA ILE A 194 29.72 -22.16 -17.59
C ILE A 194 30.55 -21.77 -18.82
N ALA A 195 30.26 -20.63 -19.46
CA ALA A 195 31.01 -20.17 -20.62
C ALA A 195 32.52 -20.03 -20.33
N ALA A 196 32.90 -19.63 -19.12
CA ALA A 196 34.30 -19.55 -18.69
C ALA A 196 35.02 -20.92 -18.68
N LEU A 197 34.30 -22.03 -18.52
CA LEU A 197 34.87 -23.38 -18.41
C LEU A 197 34.83 -24.15 -19.74
N VAL A 198 34.05 -23.70 -20.72
CA VAL A 198 33.84 -24.40 -21.99
C VAL A 198 35.00 -24.17 -22.94
N ARG A 199 35.64 -25.26 -23.39
CA ARG A 199 36.76 -25.22 -24.34
C ARG A 199 36.34 -25.05 -25.80
N GLN A 200 35.09 -25.38 -26.13
CA GLN A 200 34.59 -25.28 -27.50
C GLN A 200 34.10 -23.86 -27.80
N PHE A 201 34.87 -23.12 -28.58
CA PHE A 201 34.63 -21.70 -28.88
C PHE A 201 33.19 -21.38 -29.32
N LYS A 202 32.58 -22.19 -30.20
CA LYS A 202 31.20 -21.98 -30.66
C LYS A 202 30.18 -22.05 -29.52
N VAL A 203 30.33 -23.02 -28.62
CA VAL A 203 29.43 -23.21 -27.48
C VAL A 203 29.65 -22.12 -26.44
N GLN A 204 30.92 -21.78 -26.18
CA GLN A 204 31.30 -20.68 -25.31
C GLN A 204 30.69 -19.34 -25.76
N LEU A 205 30.76 -19.03 -27.07
CA LEU A 205 30.21 -17.80 -27.64
C LEU A 205 28.69 -17.75 -27.54
N VAL A 206 28.00 -18.87 -27.79
CA VAL A 206 26.53 -18.96 -27.62
C VAL A 206 26.14 -18.68 -26.17
N LEU A 207 26.73 -19.40 -25.21
CA LEU A 207 26.42 -19.22 -23.77
C LEU A 207 26.73 -17.80 -23.30
N MET A 208 27.88 -17.26 -23.69
CA MET A 208 28.27 -15.88 -23.37
C MET A 208 27.25 -14.88 -23.93
N SER A 209 26.89 -15.00 -25.22
CA SER A 209 25.94 -14.10 -25.86
C SER A 209 24.56 -14.14 -25.19
N THR A 210 24.04 -15.32 -24.88
CA THR A 210 22.76 -15.49 -24.20
C THR A 210 22.79 -14.88 -22.80
N GLY A 211 23.86 -15.14 -22.03
CA GLY A 211 24.03 -14.54 -20.71
C GLY A 211 24.04 -13.00 -20.77
N VAL A 212 24.83 -12.43 -21.69
CA VAL A 212 24.88 -10.97 -21.89
C VAL A 212 23.53 -10.39 -22.26
N VAL A 213 22.76 -11.01 -23.15
CA VAL A 213 21.43 -10.52 -23.53
C VAL A 213 20.48 -10.51 -22.33
N ILE A 214 20.46 -11.59 -21.52
CA ILE A 214 19.64 -11.66 -20.31
C ILE A 214 20.07 -10.58 -19.31
N PHE A 215 21.38 -10.41 -19.10
CA PHE A 215 21.91 -9.38 -18.21
C PHE A 215 21.51 -7.97 -18.65
N LEU A 216 21.69 -7.63 -19.92
CA LEU A 216 21.36 -6.30 -20.43
C LEU A 216 19.87 -6.00 -20.28
N ALA A 217 19.00 -6.98 -20.55
CA ALA A 217 17.56 -6.84 -20.34
C ALA A 217 17.23 -6.61 -18.86
N ALA A 218 17.76 -7.45 -17.96
CA ALA A 218 17.53 -7.33 -16.53
C ALA A 218 18.07 -6.01 -15.96
N ALA A 219 19.27 -5.59 -16.38
CA ALA A 219 19.89 -4.33 -15.96
C ALA A 219 19.07 -3.11 -16.43
N ALA A 220 18.57 -3.14 -17.67
CA ALA A 220 17.70 -2.08 -18.18
C ALA A 220 16.37 -2.00 -17.40
N LEU A 221 15.75 -3.16 -17.11
CA LEU A 221 14.52 -3.21 -16.32
C LEU A 221 14.75 -2.71 -14.88
N THR A 222 15.87 -3.07 -14.26
CA THR A 222 16.25 -2.55 -12.93
C THR A 222 16.48 -1.05 -12.96
N ALA A 223 17.13 -0.51 -14.00
CA ALA A 223 17.36 0.93 -14.13
C ALA A 223 16.08 1.76 -14.34
N MET A 224 14.98 1.14 -14.78
CA MET A 224 13.67 1.80 -14.90
C MET A 224 12.90 1.86 -13.58
N ILE A 225 13.33 1.12 -12.55
CA ILE A 225 12.69 1.13 -11.23
C ILE A 225 13.25 2.32 -10.44
N PRO A 226 12.39 3.15 -9.82
CA PRO A 226 12.85 4.32 -9.08
C PRO A 226 13.84 3.94 -7.97
N TYR A 227 14.79 4.84 -7.72
CA TYR A 227 15.70 4.68 -6.60
C TYR A 227 14.98 5.01 -5.29
N VAL A 228 15.08 4.11 -4.31
CA VAL A 228 14.69 4.36 -2.94
C VAL A 228 15.94 4.35 -2.06
N GLY A 229 16.04 5.35 -1.17
CA GLY A 229 17.12 5.51 -0.21
C GLY A 229 16.70 5.12 1.21
N LEU A 230 17.68 5.16 2.12
CA LEU A 230 17.48 5.04 3.57
C LEU A 230 16.85 6.30 4.16
#